data_AF-A0A495ZYA5-F1
#
_entry.id   AF-A0A495ZYA5-F1
#
_cell.length_a   1.000
_cell.length_b   1.000
_cell.length_c   1.000
_cell.angle_alpha   90.00
_cell.angle_beta   90.00
_cell.angle_gamma   90.00
#
_symmetry.space_group_name_H-M   'P 1'
#
loop_
_entity.id
_entity.type
_entity.pdbx_description
1 polymer ?
#
loop_
_entity_poly.entity_id
_entity_poly.type
_entity_poly.pdbx_seq_one_letter_code
_entity_poly.pdbx_strand_id
1 'polypeptide(L)'
;KIRPFEEYVGEDKAYNYIAIRADEDRVGYKPLKTAALRNIEPKYPFKEDGITKEDVYRILEESGLGLPDYYNWRTRSGCYFCFFQRKSEWVGLLEQHPDLFELAKGYEKFNEETGERFTWSQGESLEELSQPERIAEIKANTEKAIEDKKRAIAEKKMTKPNQTLMQILSPAEILTEVHDDEDDEEPCLICHK
;
A
#
# COMPACT_ATOMS: atom_id res chain seq x y z
N LYS A 1 2.08 -3.48 16.19
CA LYS A 1 1.03 -2.42 16.11
C LYS A 1 -0.21 -2.77 16.92
N ILE A 2 -0.68 -4.03 16.91
CA ILE A 2 -1.92 -4.42 17.61
C ILE A 2 -1.76 -4.45 19.14
N ARG A 3 -0.74 -5.14 19.67
CA ARG A 3 -0.54 -5.23 21.13
C ARG A 3 -0.50 -3.85 21.84
N PRO A 4 0.26 -2.83 21.35
CA PRO A 4 0.22 -1.50 21.96
C PRO A 4 -1.15 -0.82 21.90
N PHE A 5 -1.93 -1.07 20.83
CA PHE A 5 -3.30 -0.56 20.72
C PHE A 5 -4.23 -1.22 21.75
N GLU A 6 -4.13 -2.53 21.91
CA GLU A 6 -4.89 -3.28 22.91
C GLU A 6 -4.52 -2.87 24.35
N GLU A 7 -3.23 -2.69 24.63
CA GLU A 7 -2.73 -2.17 25.91
C GLU A 7 -3.25 -0.75 26.19
N TYR A 8 -3.34 0.10 25.17
CA TYR A 8 -3.88 1.45 25.30
C TYR A 8 -5.38 1.45 25.62
N VAL A 9 -6.16 0.56 25.00
CA VAL A 9 -7.61 0.44 25.26
C VAL A 9 -7.90 -0.20 26.62
N GLY A 10 -7.06 -1.15 27.07
CA GLY A 10 -7.26 -1.83 28.35
C GLY A 10 -8.60 -2.57 28.40
N GLU A 11 -9.40 -2.32 29.44
CA GLU A 11 -10.71 -2.95 29.67
C GLU A 11 -11.89 -2.08 29.19
N ASP A 12 -11.63 -0.88 28.66
CA ASP A 12 -12.69 0.06 28.25
C ASP A 12 -13.42 -0.42 27.00
N LYS A 13 -14.73 -0.17 26.92
CA LYS A 13 -15.50 -0.47 25.70
C LYS A 13 -15.05 0.46 24.57
N ALA A 14 -14.61 -0.12 23.46
CA ALA A 14 -14.14 0.62 22.29
C ALA A 14 -14.83 0.14 21.01
N TYR A 15 -15.26 1.10 20.17
CA TYR A 15 -15.69 0.83 18.81
C TYR A 15 -14.53 1.14 17.86
N ASN A 16 -14.01 0.11 17.20
CA ASN A 16 -12.88 0.23 16.28
C ASN A 16 -13.40 0.33 14.84
N TYR A 17 -13.52 1.55 14.33
CA TYR A 17 -13.96 1.79 12.95
C TYR A 17 -12.81 1.53 11.96
N ILE A 18 -13.03 0.58 11.07
CA ILE A 18 -12.04 0.11 10.12
C ILE A 18 -12.57 0.34 8.70
N ALA A 19 -11.84 1.16 7.95
CA ALA A 19 -12.17 1.54 6.57
C ALA A 19 -11.75 0.48 5.54
N ILE A 20 -12.06 -0.81 5.80
CA ILE A 20 -11.99 -1.85 4.76
C ILE A 20 -13.20 -1.67 3.86
N ARG A 21 -12.94 -1.53 2.56
CA ARG A 21 -13.93 -1.30 1.51
C ARG A 21 -14.70 -2.56 1.16
N ALA A 22 -15.82 -2.38 0.46
CA ALA A 22 -16.68 -3.47 0.02
C ALA A 22 -16.02 -4.36 -1.05
N ASP A 23 -15.16 -3.79 -1.88
CA ASP A 23 -14.40 -4.47 -2.95
C ASP A 23 -13.12 -5.15 -2.46
N GLU A 24 -12.86 -5.14 -1.15
CA GLU A 24 -11.71 -5.83 -0.54
C GLU A 24 -12.12 -7.15 0.12
N ASP A 25 -11.54 -8.26 -0.36
CA ASP A 25 -11.74 -9.58 0.24
C ASP A 25 -10.78 -9.84 1.41
N ARG A 26 -10.89 -9.00 2.44
CA ARG A 26 -10.14 -9.15 3.69
C ARG A 26 -10.97 -8.81 4.92
N VAL A 27 -10.45 -9.23 6.08
CA VAL A 27 -10.97 -8.92 7.41
C VAL A 27 -9.90 -8.15 8.17
N GLY A 28 -10.31 -7.11 8.89
CA GLY A 28 -9.40 -6.24 9.63
C GLY A 28 -9.03 -6.83 10.98
N TYR A 29 -9.54 -6.21 12.04
CA TYR A 29 -9.20 -6.57 13.41
C TYR A 29 -9.89 -7.89 13.80
N LYS A 30 -9.08 -8.86 14.23
CA LYS A 30 -9.54 -10.10 14.88
C LYS A 30 -9.04 -10.08 16.33
N PRO A 31 -9.92 -9.89 17.33
CA PRO A 31 -9.50 -9.88 18.72
C PRO A 31 -8.87 -11.22 19.11
N LEU A 32 -7.83 -11.17 19.94
CA LEU A 32 -7.25 -12.37 20.53
C LEU A 32 -8.27 -13.03 21.47
N LYS A 33 -8.19 -14.35 21.62
CA LYS A 33 -9.24 -15.20 22.23
C LYS A 33 -9.54 -14.93 23.73
N THR A 34 -8.92 -13.96 24.37
CA THR A 34 -9.10 -13.70 25.82
C THR A 34 -10.32 -12.82 26.09
N ALA A 35 -10.97 -13.05 27.25
CA ALA A 35 -12.21 -12.36 27.60
C ALA A 35 -12.05 -10.84 27.76
N ALA A 36 -10.87 -10.37 28.18
CA ALA A 36 -10.56 -8.95 28.35
C ALA A 36 -10.55 -8.16 27.03
N LEU A 37 -10.34 -8.82 25.88
CA LEU A 37 -10.26 -8.19 24.55
C LEU A 37 -11.59 -8.22 23.78
N ARG A 38 -12.68 -8.68 24.41
CA ARG A 38 -14.05 -8.62 23.84
C ARG A 38 -14.69 -7.24 23.96
N ASN A 39 -14.05 -6.31 24.66
CA ASN A 39 -14.47 -4.90 24.80
C ASN A 39 -14.25 -4.08 23.52
N ILE A 40 -13.38 -4.55 22.60
CA ILE A 40 -13.10 -3.90 21.31
C ILE A 40 -14.01 -4.49 20.24
N GLU A 41 -14.94 -3.69 19.74
CA GLU A 41 -15.91 -4.07 18.72
C GLU A 41 -15.51 -3.46 17.36
N PRO A 42 -15.04 -4.27 16.38
CA PRO A 42 -14.72 -3.76 15.06
C PRO A 42 -16.00 -3.40 14.28
N LYS A 43 -15.97 -2.26 13.58
CA LYS A 43 -17.03 -1.76 12.71
C LYS A 43 -16.49 -1.55 11.29
N TYR A 44 -17.24 -1.97 10.28
CA TYR A 44 -16.79 -1.97 8.89
C TYR A 44 -17.73 -1.16 7.99
N PRO A 45 -17.86 0.17 8.22
CA PRO A 45 -18.87 0.99 7.56
C PRO A 45 -18.79 0.91 6.04
N PHE A 46 -17.59 0.97 5.45
CA PHE A 46 -17.45 0.94 3.98
C PHE A 46 -17.86 -0.40 3.37
N LYS A 47 -17.62 -1.51 4.08
CA LYS A 47 -18.04 -2.84 3.64
C LYS A 47 -19.55 -3.03 3.82
N GLU A 48 -20.11 -2.54 4.92
CA GLU A 48 -21.55 -2.58 5.24
C GLU A 48 -22.36 -1.70 4.26
N ASP A 49 -21.83 -0.54 3.89
CA ASP A 49 -22.49 0.43 3.00
C ASP A 49 -22.19 0.18 1.50
N GLY A 50 -21.37 -0.81 1.16
CA GLY A 50 -21.07 -1.15 -0.23
C GLY A 50 -20.11 -0.19 -0.94
N ILE A 51 -19.33 0.59 -0.20
CA ILE A 51 -18.40 1.61 -0.72
C ILE A 51 -17.15 0.95 -1.32
N THR A 52 -16.88 1.17 -2.60
CA THR A 52 -15.70 0.66 -3.34
C THR A 52 -14.53 1.64 -3.35
N LYS A 53 -13.39 1.24 -3.93
CA LYS A 53 -12.23 2.14 -4.16
C LYS A 53 -12.63 3.38 -4.97
N GLU A 54 -13.43 3.22 -6.03
CA GLU A 54 -13.87 4.36 -6.84
C GLU A 54 -14.80 5.31 -6.06
N ASP A 55 -15.66 4.77 -5.20
CA ASP A 55 -16.52 5.58 -4.34
C ASP A 55 -15.70 6.41 -3.35
N VAL A 56 -14.61 5.87 -2.79
CA VAL A 56 -13.70 6.61 -1.90
C VAL A 56 -13.06 7.78 -2.64
N TYR A 57 -12.55 7.58 -3.86
CA TYR A 57 -11.99 8.67 -4.66
C TYR A 57 -13.04 9.76 -4.94
N ARG A 58 -14.27 9.36 -5.29
CA ARG A 58 -15.37 10.31 -5.49
C ARG A 58 -15.67 11.12 -4.23
N ILE A 59 -15.76 10.47 -3.07
CA ILE A 59 -16.03 11.14 -1.78
C ILE A 59 -14.92 12.16 -1.46
N LEU A 60 -13.65 11.81 -1.69
CA LEU A 60 -12.52 12.71 -1.44
C LEU A 60 -12.54 13.93 -2.37
N GLU A 61 -12.87 13.74 -3.64
CA GLU A 61 -12.97 14.83 -4.61
C GLU A 61 -14.18 15.73 -4.31
N GLU A 62 -15.37 15.16 -4.08
CA GLU A 62 -16.60 15.89 -3.80
C GLU A 62 -16.53 16.67 -2.47
N SER A 63 -15.74 16.19 -1.50
CA SER A 63 -15.49 16.89 -0.23
C SER A 63 -14.44 18.00 -0.34
N GLY A 64 -13.77 18.14 -1.49
CA GLY A 64 -12.70 19.10 -1.71
C GLY A 64 -11.39 18.77 -0.97
N LEU A 65 -11.23 17.53 -0.49
CA LEU A 65 -10.01 17.05 0.16
C LEU A 65 -8.97 16.59 -0.87
N GLY A 66 -9.44 15.91 -1.93
CA GLY A 66 -8.56 15.31 -2.94
C GLY A 66 -7.67 14.19 -2.39
N LEU A 67 -6.64 13.84 -3.15
CA LEU A 67 -5.65 12.84 -2.75
C LEU A 67 -4.39 13.47 -2.16
N PRO A 68 -3.78 12.85 -1.12
CA PRO A 68 -2.48 13.26 -0.62
C PRO A 68 -1.37 13.24 -1.69
N ASP A 69 -0.46 14.21 -1.63
CA ASP A 69 0.62 14.36 -2.62
C ASP A 69 1.59 13.17 -2.72
N TYR A 70 1.70 12.35 -1.66
CA TYR A 70 2.57 11.18 -1.69
C TYR A 70 2.12 10.13 -2.71
N TYR A 71 0.84 10.15 -3.15
CA TYR A 71 0.34 9.26 -4.20
C TYR A 71 1.04 9.45 -5.56
N ASN A 72 1.78 10.54 -5.75
CA ASN A 72 2.55 10.78 -6.96
C ASN A 72 3.78 9.87 -7.11
N TRP A 73 4.28 9.31 -6.01
CA TRP A 73 5.49 8.48 -6.01
C TRP A 73 5.37 7.21 -5.14
N ARG A 74 4.27 7.07 -4.39
CA ARG A 74 4.01 5.96 -3.48
C ARG A 74 2.54 5.63 -3.41
N THR A 75 2.16 4.36 -3.49
CA THR A 75 0.74 3.98 -3.61
C THR A 75 0.12 3.52 -2.30
N ARG A 76 0.94 3.17 -1.31
CA ARG A 76 0.47 2.76 0.02
C ARG A 76 0.98 3.70 1.10
N SER A 77 0.06 4.25 1.89
CA SER A 77 0.40 4.98 3.12
C SER A 77 0.98 3.99 4.14
N GLY A 78 2.28 4.09 4.42
CA GLY A 78 2.96 3.12 5.28
C GLY A 78 4.25 3.64 5.91
N CYS A 79 4.89 2.80 6.72
CA CYS A 79 6.20 3.06 7.30
C CYS A 79 7.24 3.25 6.18
N TYR A 80 8.24 4.11 6.37
CA TYR A 80 9.32 4.31 5.39
C TYR A 80 10.25 3.08 5.22
N PHE A 81 10.14 2.09 6.12
CA PHE A 81 10.93 0.86 6.14
C PHE A 81 10.07 -0.41 6.01
N CYS A 82 9.10 -0.41 5.09
CA CYS A 82 8.21 -1.55 4.91
C CYS A 82 8.87 -2.61 4.01
N PHE A 83 8.93 -3.86 4.45
CA PHE A 83 9.43 -4.99 3.64
C PHE A 83 8.54 -5.30 2.43
N PHE A 84 7.29 -4.85 2.45
CA PHE A 84 6.39 -4.93 1.30
C PHE A 84 6.55 -3.77 0.32
N GLN A 85 7.40 -2.78 0.62
CA GLN A 85 7.57 -1.61 -0.24
C GLN A 85 8.19 -2.02 -1.58
N ARG A 86 7.62 -1.53 -2.67
CA ARG A 86 8.05 -1.89 -4.02
C ARG A 86 9.35 -1.20 -4.38
N LYS A 87 10.06 -1.74 -5.37
CA LYS A 87 11.33 -1.18 -5.85
C LYS A 87 11.16 0.26 -6.36
N SER A 88 10.10 0.55 -7.08
CA SER A 88 9.75 1.92 -7.51
C SER A 88 9.49 2.85 -6.32
N GLU A 89 8.82 2.38 -5.27
CA GLU A 89 8.56 3.13 -4.04
C GLU A 89 9.86 3.36 -3.25
N TRP A 90 10.82 2.44 -3.29
CA TRP A 90 12.18 2.65 -2.73
C TRP A 90 12.96 3.71 -3.49
N VAL A 91 12.91 3.68 -4.82
CA VAL A 91 13.47 4.76 -5.66
C VAL A 91 12.79 6.08 -5.35
N GLY A 92 11.46 6.10 -5.26
CA GLY A 92 10.71 7.29 -4.87
C GLY A 92 11.08 7.81 -3.48
N LEU A 93 11.29 6.91 -2.50
CA LEU A 93 11.76 7.28 -1.17
C LEU A 93 13.15 7.91 -1.22
N LEU A 94 14.08 7.35 -1.99
CA LEU A 94 15.43 7.92 -2.17
C LEU A 94 15.37 9.34 -2.75
N GLU A 95 14.48 9.58 -3.72
CA GLU A 95 14.37 10.87 -4.41
C GLU A 95 13.64 11.94 -3.58
N GLN A 96 12.60 11.54 -2.85
CA GLN A 96 11.73 12.47 -2.12
C GLN A 96 12.17 12.67 -0.67
N HIS A 97 12.73 11.63 -0.04
CA HIS A 97 13.12 11.59 1.37
C HIS A 97 14.43 10.80 1.57
N PRO A 98 15.57 11.30 1.05
CA PRO A 98 16.85 10.58 1.10
C PRO A 98 17.32 10.28 2.53
N ASP A 99 16.96 11.12 3.50
CA ASP A 99 17.25 10.92 4.92
C ASP A 99 16.54 9.67 5.48
N LEU A 100 15.27 9.48 5.13
CA LEU A 100 14.51 8.29 5.53
C LEU A 100 15.00 7.04 4.80
N PHE A 101 15.43 7.18 3.55
CA PHE A 101 16.04 6.08 2.80
C PHE A 101 17.34 5.61 3.47
N GLU A 102 18.21 6.53 3.87
CA GLU A 102 19.46 6.19 4.58
C GLU A 102 19.19 5.56 5.96
N LEU A 103 18.17 6.03 6.69
CA LEU A 103 17.73 5.37 7.92
C LEU A 103 17.25 3.94 7.66
N ALA A 104 16.45 3.73 6.60
CA ALA A 104 15.99 2.39 6.22
C ALA A 104 17.19 1.49 5.88
N LYS A 105 18.14 1.97 5.08
CA LYS A 105 19.35 1.23 4.70
C LYS A 105 20.16 0.81 5.92
N GLY A 106 20.27 1.67 6.93
CA GLY A 106 20.99 1.36 8.18
C GLY A 106 20.40 0.21 9.02
N TYR A 107 19.16 -0.21 8.75
CA TYR A 107 18.55 -1.37 9.40
C TYR A 107 18.79 -2.70 8.70
N GLU A 108 19.30 -2.69 7.45
CA GLU A 108 19.71 -3.91 6.77
C GLU A 108 20.89 -4.55 7.51
N LYS A 109 20.92 -5.88 7.56
CA LYS A 109 21.94 -6.62 8.30
C LYS A 109 22.58 -7.67 7.43
N PHE A 110 23.90 -7.81 7.57
CA PHE A 110 24.67 -8.86 6.92
C PHE A 110 25.43 -9.64 7.98
N ASN A 111 25.30 -10.96 7.95
CA ASN A 111 26.09 -11.86 8.79
C ASN A 111 27.16 -12.52 7.92
N GLU A 112 28.41 -12.09 8.10
CA GLU A 112 29.56 -12.61 7.32
C GLU A 112 29.85 -14.09 7.61
N GLU A 113 29.53 -14.58 8.81
CA GLU A 113 29.81 -15.96 9.22
C GLU A 113 28.77 -16.96 8.69
N THR A 114 27.50 -16.57 8.64
CA THR A 114 26.40 -17.43 8.17
C THR A 114 26.02 -17.17 6.70
N GLY A 115 26.44 -16.04 6.14
CA GLY A 115 26.00 -15.57 4.83
C GLY A 115 24.56 -15.06 4.79
N GLU A 116 23.89 -14.96 5.94
CA GLU A 116 22.50 -14.49 6.02
C GLU A 116 22.44 -12.97 5.83
N ARG A 117 21.56 -12.55 4.93
CA ARG A 117 21.27 -11.15 4.66
C ARG A 117 19.81 -10.84 5.02
N PHE A 118 19.62 -9.80 5.84
CA PHE A 118 18.34 -9.17 6.05
C PHE A 118 18.29 -7.90 5.20
N THR A 119 17.53 -7.95 4.10
CA THR A 119 17.30 -6.81 3.21
C THR A 119 15.82 -6.51 3.12
N TRP A 120 15.49 -5.25 2.81
CA TRP A 120 14.10 -4.83 2.67
C TRP A 120 13.49 -5.27 1.35
N SER A 121 14.28 -5.22 0.29
CA SER A 121 13.88 -5.69 -1.03
C SER A 121 14.30 -7.14 -1.21
N GLN A 122 13.41 -7.94 -1.81
CA GLN A 122 13.73 -9.33 -2.11
C GLN A 122 14.83 -9.40 -3.18
N GLY A 123 15.92 -10.09 -2.84
CA GLY A 123 17.04 -10.36 -3.76
C GLY A 123 18.07 -9.23 -3.90
N GLU A 124 17.85 -8.04 -3.33
CA GLU A 124 18.82 -6.94 -3.37
C GLU A 124 18.75 -6.06 -2.09
N SER A 125 19.86 -5.45 -1.70
CA SER A 125 19.95 -4.47 -0.60
C SER A 125 19.54 -3.09 -1.11
N LEU A 126 19.29 -2.15 -0.20
CA LEU A 126 19.04 -0.76 -0.61
C LEU A 126 20.29 -0.11 -1.21
N GLU A 127 21.48 -0.53 -0.81
CA GLU A 127 22.73 -0.09 -1.43
C GLU A 127 22.84 -0.56 -2.89
N GLU A 128 22.52 -1.84 -3.15
CA GLU A 128 22.46 -2.42 -4.52
C GLU A 128 21.36 -1.76 -5.36
N LEU A 129 20.19 -1.51 -4.77
CA LEU A 129 19.05 -0.87 -5.43
C LEU A 129 19.34 0.59 -5.79
N SER A 130 20.12 1.30 -4.96
CA SER A 130 20.47 2.71 -5.15
C SER A 130 21.51 2.97 -6.26
N GLN A 131 22.05 1.92 -6.89
CA GLN A 131 23.00 2.10 -7.99
C GLN A 131 22.33 2.77 -9.20
N PRO A 132 22.99 3.73 -9.88
CA PRO A 132 22.38 4.48 -10.98
C PRO A 132 21.81 3.62 -12.09
N GLU A 133 22.50 2.54 -12.48
CA GLU A 133 22.02 1.61 -13.50
C GLU A 133 20.74 0.89 -13.05
N ARG A 134 20.69 0.50 -11.77
CA ARG A 134 19.54 -0.21 -11.19
C ARG A 134 18.33 0.68 -11.04
N ILE A 135 18.52 1.93 -10.60
CA ILE A 135 17.47 2.96 -10.55
C ILE A 135 16.87 3.18 -11.94
N ALA A 136 17.72 3.33 -12.96
CA ALA A 136 17.27 3.54 -14.33
C ALA A 136 16.44 2.35 -14.85
N GLU A 137 16.87 1.12 -14.56
CA GLU A 137 16.12 -0.10 -14.89
C GLU A 137 14.75 -0.15 -14.22
N ILE A 138 14.69 0.11 -12.91
CA ILE A 138 13.44 0.12 -12.14
C ILE A 138 12.46 1.16 -12.73
N LYS A 139 12.94 2.38 -12.99
CA LYS A 139 12.11 3.44 -13.58
C LYS A 139 11.59 3.07 -14.96
N ALA A 140 12.44 2.51 -15.83
CA ALA A 140 12.03 2.08 -17.17
C ALA A 140 10.97 0.98 -17.11
N ASN A 141 11.12 0.02 -16.20
CA ASN A 141 10.14 -1.04 -15.99
C ASN A 141 8.80 -0.49 -15.49
N THR A 142 8.81 0.41 -14.52
CA THR A 142 7.60 1.05 -13.99
C THR A 142 6.90 1.92 -15.05
N GLU A 143 7.66 2.71 -15.82
CA GLU A 143 7.10 3.54 -16.90
C GLU A 143 6.43 2.67 -17.97
N LYS A 144 7.08 1.58 -18.37
CA LYS A 144 6.50 0.61 -19.31
C LYS A 144 5.21 0.00 -18.77
N ALA A 145 5.19 -0.41 -17.51
CA ALA A 145 3.99 -0.97 -16.88
C ALA A 145 2.83 0.05 -16.83
N ILE A 146 3.13 1.32 -16.54
CA ILE A 146 2.17 2.43 -16.61
C ILE A 146 1.63 2.62 -18.02
N GLU A 147 2.49 2.59 -19.05
CA GLU A 147 2.08 2.73 -20.43
C GLU A 147 1.20 1.57 -20.90
N ASP A 148 1.59 0.33 -20.57
CA ASP A 148 0.82 -0.87 -20.88
C ASP A 148 -0.57 -0.82 -20.22
N LYS A 149 -0.65 -0.38 -18.96
CA LYS A 149 -1.93 -0.20 -18.25
C LYS A 149 -2.79 0.89 -18.88
N LYS A 150 -2.20 2.05 -19.23
CA LYS A 150 -2.89 3.14 -19.95
C LYS A 150 -3.47 2.65 -21.27
N ARG A 151 -2.72 1.86 -22.05
CA ARG A 151 -3.18 1.27 -23.30
C ARG A 151 -4.36 0.32 -23.06
N ALA A 152 -4.25 -0.57 -22.07
CA ALA A 152 -5.32 -1.51 -21.71
C ALA A 152 -6.62 -0.79 -21.28
N ILE A 153 -6.52 0.32 -20.52
CA ILE A 153 -7.66 1.15 -20.14
C ILE A 153 -8.30 1.80 -21.38
N ALA A 154 -7.48 2.35 -22.30
CA ALA A 154 -7.97 2.96 -23.52
C ALA A 154 -8.70 1.96 -24.45
N GLU A 155 -8.17 0.74 -24.60
CA GLU A 155 -8.79 -0.33 -25.38
C GLU A 155 -10.13 -0.78 -24.78
N LYS A 156 -10.21 -0.92 -23.45
CA LYS A 156 -11.48 -1.23 -22.75
C LYS A 156 -12.54 -0.14 -22.97
N LYS A 157 -12.14 1.13 -23.10
CA LYS A 157 -13.05 2.24 -23.41
C LYS A 157 -13.63 2.16 -24.83
N MET A 158 -12.82 1.74 -25.81
CA MET A 158 -13.29 1.63 -27.21
C MET A 158 -14.30 0.50 -27.43
N THR A 159 -14.35 -0.49 -26.53
CA THR A 159 -15.15 -1.72 -26.71
C THR A 159 -16.52 -1.68 -26.02
N LYS A 160 -16.84 -0.68 -25.18
CA LYS A 160 -18.14 -0.56 -24.49
C LYS A 160 -18.84 0.78 -24.79
N PRO A 161 -19.87 0.81 -25.65
CA PRO A 161 -20.70 2.01 -25.81
C PRO A 161 -21.52 2.25 -24.53
N ASN A 162 -21.57 3.49 -24.04
CA ASN A 162 -22.21 3.96 -22.80
C ASN A 162 -21.43 3.77 -21.48
N GLN A 163 -20.15 4.12 -21.44
CA GLN A 163 -19.48 4.36 -20.15
C GLN A 163 -19.71 5.80 -19.67
N THR A 164 -19.85 5.98 -18.36
CA THR A 164 -19.95 7.30 -17.73
C THR A 164 -18.64 8.07 -17.93
N LEU A 165 -18.72 9.39 -18.07
CA LEU A 165 -17.56 10.30 -18.23
C LEU A 165 -16.50 10.18 -17.11
N MET A 166 -16.84 9.51 -16.01
CA MET A 166 -16.09 9.44 -14.76
C MET A 166 -14.93 8.43 -14.77
N GLN A 167 -14.70 7.68 -15.86
CA GLN A 167 -13.62 6.68 -15.93
C GLN A 167 -12.26 7.25 -16.37
N ILE A 168 -11.97 8.50 -16.04
CA ILE A 168 -10.64 9.07 -16.23
C ILE A 168 -9.89 8.81 -14.93
N LEU A 169 -9.21 7.66 -14.85
CA LEU A 169 -8.27 7.40 -13.77
C LEU A 169 -7.16 8.46 -13.85
N SER A 170 -6.97 9.16 -12.74
CA SER A 170 -5.85 10.05 -12.50
C SER A 170 -4.52 9.30 -12.62
N PRO A 171 -3.39 10.01 -12.85
CA PRO A 171 -2.07 9.39 -12.85
C PRO A 171 -1.78 8.59 -11.56
N ALA A 172 -2.24 9.09 -10.41
CA ALA A 172 -2.11 8.42 -9.11
C ALA A 172 -2.89 7.10 -9.06
N GLU A 173 -4.11 7.08 -9.60
CA GLU A 173 -4.92 5.86 -9.67
C GLU A 173 -4.27 4.82 -10.59
N ILE A 174 -3.75 5.24 -11.75
CA ILE A 174 -3.05 4.34 -12.68
C ILE A 174 -1.79 3.76 -12.02
N LEU A 175 -0.98 4.59 -11.36
CA LEU A 175 0.18 4.12 -10.61
C LEU A 175 -0.22 3.12 -9.54
N THR A 176 -1.32 3.39 -8.83
CA THR A 176 -1.87 2.46 -7.82
C THR A 176 -2.28 1.14 -8.44
N GLU A 177 -2.96 1.12 -9.59
CA GLU A 177 -3.35 -0.13 -10.25
C GLU A 177 -2.18 -0.93 -10.82
N VAL A 178 -1.20 -0.26 -11.45
CA VAL A 178 0.03 -0.91 -11.92
C VAL A 178 0.72 -1.61 -10.78
N HIS A 179 0.77 -0.91 -9.64
CA HIS A 179 1.32 -1.49 -8.45
C HIS A 179 0.43 -2.63 -7.95
N ASP A 180 -0.87 -2.46 -7.75
CA ASP A 180 -1.74 -3.56 -7.29
C ASP A 180 -1.58 -4.84 -8.16
N ASP A 181 -1.33 -4.72 -9.47
CA ASP A 181 -1.05 -5.85 -10.39
C ASP A 181 0.33 -6.53 -10.20
N GLU A 182 1.33 -5.81 -9.68
CA GLU A 182 2.67 -6.33 -9.34
C GLU A 182 2.73 -6.98 -7.94
N ASP A 183 1.66 -6.86 -7.15
CA ASP A 183 1.58 -7.41 -5.78
C ASP A 183 1.11 -8.89 -5.85
N ASP A 184 2.06 -9.82 -6.07
CA ASP A 184 1.79 -11.27 -6.00
C ASP A 184 1.63 -11.77 -4.55
N GLU A 185 1.79 -10.91 -3.54
CA GLU A 185 1.73 -11.29 -2.12
C GLU A 185 0.34 -11.14 -1.50
N GLU A 186 -0.04 -12.09 -0.64
CA GLU A 186 -1.33 -12.09 0.04
C GLU A 186 -1.57 -10.77 0.79
N PRO A 187 -2.78 -10.18 0.70
CA PRO A 187 -3.11 -8.97 1.44
C PRO A 187 -2.87 -9.21 2.92
N CYS A 188 -2.23 -8.24 3.58
CA CYS A 188 -1.87 -8.30 5.00
C CYS A 188 -3.03 -8.82 5.86
N LEU A 189 -2.99 -10.11 6.20
CA LEU A 189 -3.81 -10.66 7.25
C LEU A 189 -3.13 -10.27 8.56
N ILE A 190 -3.85 -9.50 9.37
CA ILE A 190 -3.50 -9.30 10.78
C ILE A 190 -3.60 -10.69 11.46
N CYS A 191 -2.51 -11.45 11.39
CA CYS A 191 -2.37 -12.76 11.98
C CYS A 191 -1.23 -12.69 12.99
N HIS A 192 -1.58 -12.36 14.24
CA HIS A 192 -0.80 -12.88 15.36
C HIS A 192 -1.21 -14.34 15.54
N LYS A 193 -0.24 -15.26 15.46
CA LYS A 193 -0.38 -16.60 16.05
C LYS A 193 -0.40 -16.48 17.57
#